data_AF-A0A840HPN2-F1
#
_entry.id   AF-A0A840HPN2-F1
#
_cell.length_a   1.000
_cell.length_b   1.000
_cell.length_c   1.000
_cell.angle_alpha   90.00
_cell.angle_beta   90.00
_cell.angle_gamma   90.00
#
_symmetry.space_group_name_H-M   'P 1'
#
loop_
_entity.id
_entity.type
_entity.pdbx_description
1 polymer ?
#
loop_
_entity_poly.entity_id
_entity_poly.type
_entity_poly.pdbx_seq_one_letter_code
_entity_poly.pdbx_strand_id
1 'polypeptide(L)'
;MTSFYDRPILNSPYRAPELHHPLDDNGQPLEGEPKRGRRPSRFIVPVPASRKKAASDQPTLDLETYTENALINEIRGYLDSWRQLRNPADWGVSGVTQRLLEHWRHHEFVGPRPFFCQLEAVETIIWLTEVAPKRAATKGLLDQLAKANAEANPELFRIAMKMATGSGKTTVMAMLIAWQTVNAARKDSRDFSRAFLIVTPGITIRDRLRVLLPSQPDNYYETREIVPPEMLPDIRRAEIVITNYHAFQHRETLPLPKVARSFLQGNAPEPIKTTETDAEMLERACGKLLNYDRVNVINDEAHHCYRHKVGGDTEGPLTGEEKKEAAENEEAARLWINGIETLDRKLSKGVRAVYDLSATPFFLRGSGYNEGTLFPWVVSDFSLMDAIESGIVKLPRVPVTDNLVQTDSVVYRHLWKHIGKELPKSAAGANRLSPFDLPNMLRTALSALYSHYEGEFERWQRAGIAVPPVFIVVCQNTAISKLVFEWIAGFERGDAEDGERAAFRWTSRTVSQLRRPRTPPSAAPDAADRLPTARIWRCPGQGLSRSCRP
;
A
#
# COMPACT_ATOMS: atom_id res chain seq x y z
N MET A 1 -35.70 -4.22 -7.08
CA MET A 1 -34.45 -3.75 -7.68
C MET A 1 -33.38 -3.83 -6.60
N THR A 2 -32.34 -4.61 -6.84
CA THR A 2 -31.26 -4.82 -5.87
C THR A 2 -30.23 -3.72 -6.05
N SER A 3 -30.09 -2.81 -5.09
CA SER A 3 -29.07 -1.74 -5.16
C SER A 3 -27.72 -2.26 -4.64
N PHE A 4 -26.63 -1.92 -5.34
CA PHE A 4 -25.26 -2.17 -4.89
C PHE A 4 -25.02 -1.67 -3.46
N TYR A 5 -25.59 -0.52 -3.09
CA TYR A 5 -25.39 0.08 -1.77
C TYR A 5 -26.16 -0.64 -0.65
N ASP A 6 -27.26 -1.32 -0.99
CA ASP A 6 -28.07 -2.08 -0.04
C ASP A 6 -27.55 -3.50 0.15
N ARG A 7 -27.07 -4.12 -0.94
CA ARG A 7 -26.53 -5.49 -0.97
C ARG A 7 -25.20 -5.55 -1.74
N PRO A 8 -24.12 -4.97 -1.18
CA PRO A 8 -22.83 -4.92 -1.87
C PRO A 8 -22.14 -6.28 -1.98
N ILE A 9 -22.39 -7.19 -1.02
CA ILE A 9 -21.74 -8.51 -0.96
C ILE A 9 -22.56 -9.53 -1.75
N LEU A 10 -21.92 -10.16 -2.73
CA LEU A 10 -22.50 -11.18 -3.61
C LEU A 10 -21.79 -12.53 -3.52
N ASN A 11 -20.51 -12.54 -3.14
CA ASN A 11 -19.62 -13.71 -3.21
C ASN A 11 -19.05 -14.06 -1.84
N SER A 12 -18.58 -15.31 -1.72
CA SER A 12 -17.79 -15.75 -0.56
C SER A 12 -16.36 -15.22 -0.65
N PRO A 13 -15.73 -14.79 0.46
CA PRO A 13 -14.33 -14.38 0.47
C PRO A 13 -13.35 -15.55 0.24
N TYR A 14 -13.82 -16.79 0.33
CA TYR A 14 -13.00 -18.01 0.26
C TYR A 14 -13.19 -18.82 -1.03
N ARG A 15 -14.03 -18.35 -1.97
CA ARG A 15 -14.27 -19.00 -3.27
C ARG A 15 -14.07 -18.01 -4.40
N ALA A 16 -13.88 -18.55 -5.61
CA ALA A 16 -13.84 -17.73 -6.81
C ALA A 16 -15.17 -16.94 -6.95
N PRO A 17 -15.14 -15.65 -7.31
CA PRO A 17 -16.36 -14.89 -7.55
C PRO A 17 -17.20 -15.47 -8.68
N GLU A 18 -18.49 -15.66 -8.44
CA GLU A 18 -19.46 -16.23 -9.39
C GLU A 18 -20.50 -15.20 -9.86
N LEU A 19 -20.60 -14.07 -9.16
CA LEU A 19 -21.52 -12.97 -9.45
C LEU A 19 -20.79 -11.63 -9.35
N HIS A 20 -21.24 -10.62 -10.09
CA HIS A 20 -20.73 -9.26 -9.95
C HIS A 20 -21.81 -8.22 -10.29
N HIS A 21 -21.76 -7.04 -9.67
CA HIS A 21 -22.69 -5.96 -9.97
C HIS A 21 -22.41 -5.33 -11.35
N PRO A 22 -23.44 -4.91 -12.11
CA PRO A 22 -23.22 -4.17 -13.35
C PRO A 22 -22.52 -2.84 -13.06
N LEU A 23 -21.53 -2.47 -13.88
CA LEU A 23 -20.86 -1.17 -13.83
C LEU A 23 -21.08 -0.42 -15.14
N ASP A 24 -21.04 0.90 -15.06
CA ASP A 24 -21.07 1.81 -16.21
C ASP A 24 -19.70 1.99 -16.87
N ASP A 25 -19.74 2.77 -17.96
CA ASP A 25 -18.76 3.74 -18.45
C ASP A 25 -17.40 3.85 -17.73
N ASN A 26 -17.53 4.20 -16.46
CA ASN A 26 -16.51 4.78 -15.61
C ASN A 26 -16.24 3.88 -14.40
N GLY A 27 -16.73 2.63 -14.43
CA GLY A 27 -16.62 1.69 -13.33
C GLY A 27 -17.55 1.97 -12.14
N GLN A 28 -18.56 2.82 -12.30
CA GLN A 28 -19.53 3.11 -11.25
C GLN A 28 -20.64 2.03 -11.21
N PRO A 29 -21.08 1.60 -10.02
CA PRO A 29 -22.18 0.65 -9.89
C PRO A 29 -23.47 1.17 -10.51
N LEU A 30 -24.07 0.37 -11.39
CA LEU A 30 -25.41 0.59 -11.93
C LEU A 30 -26.45 -0.11 -11.07
N GLU A 31 -27.66 0.43 -11.04
CA GLU A 31 -28.81 -0.31 -10.52
C GLU A 31 -29.16 -1.44 -11.50
N GLY A 32 -29.30 -2.66 -10.98
CA GLY A 32 -29.62 -3.81 -11.82
C GLY A 32 -29.35 -5.13 -11.11
N GLU A 33 -29.80 -6.21 -11.73
CA GLU A 33 -29.53 -7.56 -11.23
C GLU A 33 -28.05 -7.94 -11.41
N PRO A 34 -27.45 -8.66 -10.43
CA PRO A 34 -26.09 -9.16 -10.56
C PRO A 34 -25.88 -10.01 -11.83
N LYS A 35 -24.75 -9.77 -12.51
CA LYS A 35 -24.32 -10.55 -13.66
C LYS A 35 -23.67 -11.85 -13.20
N ARG A 36 -23.92 -12.94 -13.93
CA ARG A 36 -23.27 -14.25 -13.70
C ARG A 36 -21.85 -14.27 -14.25
N GLY A 37 -20.98 -14.98 -13.55
CA GLY A 37 -19.56 -15.12 -13.84
C GLY A 37 -18.70 -14.10 -13.11
N ARG A 38 -17.40 -14.38 -13.08
CA ARG A 38 -16.39 -13.48 -12.53
C ARG A 38 -16.25 -12.22 -13.39
N ARG A 39 -16.07 -11.07 -12.74
CA ARG A 39 -15.77 -9.80 -13.42
C ARG A 39 -14.45 -9.91 -14.23
N PRO A 40 -14.47 -9.65 -15.55
CA PRO A 40 -13.24 -9.54 -16.34
C PRO A 40 -12.34 -8.43 -15.79
N SER A 41 -11.02 -8.66 -15.78
CA SER A 41 -10.09 -7.59 -15.46
C SER A 41 -10.09 -6.57 -16.58
N ARG A 42 -10.26 -5.29 -16.21
CA ARG A 42 -10.40 -4.18 -17.16
C ARG A 42 -9.54 -3.01 -16.74
N PHE A 43 -9.09 -2.28 -17.75
CA PHE A 43 -8.46 -1.00 -17.57
C PHE A 43 -9.52 0.09 -17.48
N ILE A 44 -9.60 0.75 -16.33
CA ILE A 44 -10.46 1.93 -16.15
C ILE A 44 -9.52 3.08 -15.92
N VAL A 45 -9.30 3.90 -16.96
CA VAL A 45 -8.64 5.20 -16.78
C VAL A 45 -9.58 6.01 -15.89
N PRO A 46 -9.15 6.46 -14.70
CA PRO A 46 -9.91 7.46 -13.98
C PRO A 46 -9.78 8.74 -14.82
N VAL A 47 -10.71 8.96 -15.76
CA VAL A 47 -10.76 10.23 -16.47
C VAL A 47 -11.05 11.29 -15.39
N PRO A 48 -10.18 12.29 -15.18
CA PRO A 48 -10.58 13.43 -14.40
C PRO A 48 -11.70 14.08 -15.18
N ALA A 49 -12.92 14.09 -14.64
CA ALA A 49 -14.02 14.84 -15.21
C ALA A 49 -13.66 16.34 -15.16
N SER A 50 -12.96 16.85 -16.18
CA SER A 50 -12.86 18.27 -16.41
C SER A 50 -14.19 18.74 -16.99
N ARG A 51 -15.12 19.12 -16.11
CA ARG A 51 -16.23 19.98 -16.49
C ARG A 51 -15.65 21.34 -16.87
N LYS A 52 -15.26 21.48 -18.14
CA LYS A 52 -15.19 22.71 -18.95
C LYS A 52 -14.58 22.36 -20.31
N LYS A 53 -15.43 22.14 -21.32
CA LYS A 53 -15.10 22.51 -22.70
C LYS A 53 -16.25 23.33 -23.26
N ALA A 54 -15.97 24.61 -23.47
CA ALA A 54 -16.65 25.38 -24.50
C ALA A 54 -16.26 24.79 -25.85
N ALA A 55 -17.20 24.83 -26.80
CA ALA A 55 -17.10 24.25 -28.12
C ALA A 55 -15.88 24.77 -28.90
N SER A 56 -15.09 23.86 -29.46
CA SER A 56 -14.28 24.10 -30.65
C SER A 56 -13.96 22.75 -31.31
N ASP A 57 -14.40 22.60 -32.56
CA ASP A 57 -14.14 21.46 -33.43
C ASP A 57 -12.64 21.22 -33.64
N GLN A 58 -12.16 20.10 -33.11
CA GLN A 58 -10.97 19.39 -33.58
C GLN A 58 -11.28 17.89 -33.50
N PRO A 59 -10.75 17.07 -34.42
CA PRO A 59 -11.10 15.66 -34.49
C PRO A 59 -10.70 15.00 -33.18
N THR A 60 -11.69 14.53 -32.44
CA THR A 60 -11.51 13.71 -31.25
C THR A 60 -10.85 12.42 -31.70
N LEU A 61 -9.56 12.26 -31.41
CA LEU A 61 -8.99 10.94 -31.26
C LEU A 61 -9.77 10.27 -30.12
N ASP A 62 -10.65 9.34 -30.48
CA ASP A 62 -11.32 8.42 -29.56
C ASP A 62 -10.24 7.66 -28.77
N LEU A 63 -9.90 8.21 -27.61
CA LEU A 63 -9.00 7.59 -26.63
C LEU A 63 -9.80 7.15 -25.39
N GLU A 64 -11.07 6.86 -25.57
CA GLU A 64 -11.90 6.08 -24.65
C GLU A 64 -11.86 4.60 -25.07
N THR A 65 -10.68 3.97 -24.98
CA THR A 65 -10.60 2.54 -25.29
C THR A 65 -10.72 1.72 -24.01
N TYR A 66 -11.96 1.39 -23.70
CA TYR A 66 -12.37 0.17 -23.00
C TYR A 66 -11.53 -1.00 -23.48
N THR A 67 -10.52 -1.40 -22.73
CA THR A 67 -9.68 -2.52 -23.13
C THR A 67 -9.58 -3.50 -21.96
N GLU A 68 -10.10 -4.71 -22.18
CA GLU A 68 -9.93 -5.80 -21.23
C GLU A 68 -8.44 -6.11 -21.06
N ASN A 69 -8.00 -6.41 -19.84
CA ASN A 69 -6.63 -6.82 -19.59
C ASN A 69 -6.43 -8.24 -20.12
N ALA A 70 -6.16 -8.36 -21.42
CA ALA A 70 -6.07 -9.63 -22.14
C ALA A 70 -5.12 -10.61 -21.43
N LEU A 71 -3.92 -10.15 -21.04
CA LEU A 71 -2.93 -10.95 -20.32
C LEU A 71 -3.50 -11.54 -19.02
N ILE A 72 -4.13 -10.71 -18.18
CA ILE A 72 -4.65 -11.14 -16.87
C ILE A 72 -5.81 -12.12 -17.07
N ASN A 73 -6.70 -11.85 -18.02
CA ASN A 73 -7.84 -12.72 -18.30
C ASN A 73 -7.41 -14.06 -18.91
N GLU A 74 -6.37 -14.08 -19.75
CA GLU A 74 -5.76 -15.30 -20.27
C GLU A 74 -5.13 -16.14 -19.14
N ILE A 75 -4.35 -15.51 -18.25
CA ILE A 75 -3.76 -16.17 -17.06
C ILE A 75 -4.85 -16.78 -16.19
N ARG A 76 -5.95 -16.06 -15.94
CA ARG A 76 -7.09 -16.57 -15.17
C ARG A 76 -7.69 -17.83 -15.82
N GLY A 77 -7.87 -17.85 -17.15
CA GLY A 77 -8.37 -19.02 -17.86
C GLY A 77 -7.47 -20.26 -17.70
N TYR A 78 -6.15 -20.07 -17.75
CA TYR A 78 -5.20 -21.16 -17.48
C TYR A 78 -5.24 -21.63 -16.03
N LEU A 79 -5.34 -20.71 -15.06
CA LEU A 79 -5.43 -21.04 -13.64
C LEU A 79 -6.72 -21.78 -13.31
N ASP A 80 -7.86 -21.38 -13.88
CA ASP A 80 -9.14 -22.04 -13.68
C ASP A 80 -9.09 -23.49 -14.20
N SER A 81 -8.50 -23.69 -15.38
CA SER A 81 -8.26 -25.03 -15.92
C SER A 81 -7.29 -25.85 -15.04
N TRP A 82 -6.24 -25.21 -14.52
CA TRP A 82 -5.25 -25.86 -13.67
C TRP A 82 -5.81 -26.26 -12.30
N ARG A 83 -6.69 -25.45 -11.69
CA ARG A 83 -7.39 -25.76 -10.43
C ARG A 83 -8.37 -26.91 -10.56
N GLN A 84 -8.90 -27.19 -11.75
CA GLN A 84 -9.82 -28.29 -11.99
C GLN A 84 -9.14 -29.67 -12.01
N LEU A 85 -7.81 -29.73 -12.07
CA LEU A 85 -7.05 -30.97 -12.02
C LEU A 85 -7.19 -31.63 -10.64
N ARG A 86 -7.87 -32.78 -10.60
CA ARG A 86 -8.20 -33.49 -9.36
C ARG A 86 -7.01 -34.20 -8.71
N ASN A 87 -6.09 -34.71 -9.51
CA ASN A 87 -4.93 -35.43 -9.03
C ASN A 87 -3.76 -34.44 -8.81
N PRO A 88 -3.24 -34.29 -7.58
CA PRO A 88 -2.13 -33.37 -7.29
C PRO A 88 -0.87 -33.62 -8.12
N ALA A 89 -0.61 -34.86 -8.53
CA ALA A 89 0.55 -35.20 -9.38
C ALA A 89 0.49 -34.53 -10.77
N ASP A 90 -0.71 -34.20 -11.26
CA ASP A 90 -0.92 -33.58 -12.57
C ASP A 90 -0.74 -32.06 -12.54
N TRP A 91 -0.55 -31.47 -11.35
CA TRP A 91 -0.38 -30.02 -11.21
C TRP A 91 0.92 -29.52 -11.84
N GLY A 92 1.92 -30.38 -12.08
CA GLY A 92 3.15 -30.02 -12.78
C GLY A 92 4.12 -29.14 -11.98
N VAL A 93 3.97 -29.12 -10.65
CA VAL A 93 4.79 -28.37 -9.69
C VAL A 93 5.78 -29.29 -8.96
N SER A 94 6.72 -28.73 -8.19
CA SER A 94 7.58 -29.52 -7.31
C SER A 94 6.77 -30.26 -6.23
N GLY A 95 7.29 -31.35 -5.68
CA GLY A 95 6.61 -32.07 -4.59
C GLY A 95 6.41 -31.22 -3.33
N VAL A 96 7.31 -30.27 -3.06
CA VAL A 96 7.16 -29.30 -1.96
C VAL A 96 6.00 -28.34 -2.24
N THR A 97 5.95 -27.79 -3.45
CA THR A 97 4.87 -26.90 -3.88
C THR A 97 3.53 -27.63 -3.90
N GLN A 98 3.49 -28.90 -4.34
CA GLN A 98 2.29 -29.73 -4.28
C GLN A 98 1.75 -29.83 -2.85
N ARG A 99 2.61 -30.17 -1.88
CA ARG A 99 2.22 -30.27 -0.46
C ARG A 99 1.72 -28.93 0.12
N LEU A 100 2.34 -27.81 -0.27
CA LEU A 100 1.88 -26.47 0.12
C LEU A 100 0.52 -26.13 -0.50
N LEU A 101 0.30 -26.45 -1.77
CA LEU A 101 -0.98 -26.23 -2.45
C LEU A 101 -2.08 -27.10 -1.84
N GLU A 102 -1.79 -28.37 -1.52
CA GLU A 102 -2.72 -29.25 -0.79
C GLU A 102 -3.11 -28.63 0.56
N HIS A 103 -2.13 -28.12 1.30
CA HIS A 103 -2.36 -27.41 2.56
C HIS A 103 -3.27 -26.19 2.34
N TRP A 104 -2.95 -25.29 1.42
CA TRP A 104 -3.75 -24.08 1.23
C TRP A 104 -5.15 -24.31 0.65
N ARG A 105 -5.33 -25.36 -0.16
CA ARG A 105 -6.62 -25.69 -0.81
C ARG A 105 -7.55 -26.49 0.09
N HIS A 106 -7.00 -27.37 0.93
CA HIS A 106 -7.78 -28.41 1.61
C HIS A 106 -7.60 -28.48 3.13
N HIS A 107 -6.62 -27.79 3.72
CA HIS A 107 -6.43 -27.79 5.17
C HIS A 107 -7.62 -27.16 5.90
N GLU A 108 -7.98 -27.76 7.02
CA GLU A 108 -8.96 -27.21 7.96
C GLU A 108 -8.25 -26.27 8.93
N PHE A 109 -8.18 -24.99 8.56
CA PHE A 109 -7.57 -23.94 9.36
C PHE A 109 -8.33 -23.76 10.68
N VAL A 110 -7.61 -23.80 11.80
CA VAL A 110 -8.14 -23.42 13.11
C VAL A 110 -8.14 -21.89 13.24
N GLY A 111 -7.09 -21.26 12.72
CA GLY A 111 -6.92 -19.82 12.65
C GLY A 111 -7.45 -19.19 11.35
N PRO A 112 -6.95 -17.99 10.99
CA PRO A 112 -7.38 -17.30 9.78
C PRO A 112 -7.04 -18.09 8.52
N ARG A 113 -8.07 -18.59 7.82
CA ARG A 113 -7.94 -19.20 6.50
C ARG A 113 -7.57 -18.16 5.43
N PRO A 114 -6.71 -18.48 4.44
CA PRO A 114 -6.44 -17.60 3.31
C PRO A 114 -7.70 -17.28 2.49
N PHE A 115 -7.87 -16.02 2.11
CA PHE A 115 -8.92 -15.61 1.17
C PHE A 115 -8.61 -16.10 -0.24
N PHE A 116 -9.64 -16.27 -1.07
CA PHE A 116 -9.47 -16.67 -2.46
C PHE A 116 -8.51 -15.74 -3.23
N CYS A 117 -8.61 -14.42 -3.03
CA CYS A 117 -7.72 -13.47 -3.68
C CYS A 117 -6.25 -13.63 -3.29
N GLN A 118 -5.97 -14.10 -2.07
CA GLN A 118 -4.61 -14.38 -1.60
C GLN A 118 -4.08 -15.67 -2.24
N LEU A 119 -4.91 -16.73 -2.24
CA LEU A 119 -4.59 -17.98 -2.91
C LEU A 119 -4.32 -17.76 -4.38
N GLU A 120 -5.19 -17.02 -5.05
CA GLU A 120 -5.06 -16.74 -6.46
C GLU A 120 -3.78 -15.99 -6.78
N ALA A 121 -3.46 -14.92 -6.04
CA ALA A 121 -2.22 -14.17 -6.25
C ALA A 121 -0.98 -15.08 -6.16
N VAL A 122 -0.90 -15.92 -5.13
CA VAL A 122 0.23 -16.85 -4.93
C VAL A 122 0.27 -17.93 -5.99
N GLU A 123 -0.88 -18.54 -6.31
CA GLU A 123 -1.02 -19.56 -7.33
C GLU A 123 -0.66 -19.05 -8.72
N THR A 124 -0.99 -17.79 -9.06
CA THR A 124 -0.55 -17.16 -10.30
C THR A 124 0.98 -17.15 -10.39
N ILE A 125 1.68 -16.74 -9.33
CA ILE A 125 3.15 -16.69 -9.32
C ILE A 125 3.76 -18.10 -9.41
N ILE A 126 3.21 -19.06 -8.66
CA ILE A 126 3.63 -20.46 -8.71
C ILE A 126 3.46 -21.01 -10.12
N TRP A 127 2.29 -20.81 -10.73
CA TRP A 127 1.98 -21.31 -12.06
C TRP A 127 2.90 -20.71 -13.12
N LEU A 128 3.13 -19.39 -13.08
CA LEU A 128 4.06 -18.70 -13.99
C LEU A 128 5.51 -19.18 -13.82
N THR A 129 5.90 -19.61 -12.63
CA THR A 129 7.27 -20.05 -12.34
C THR A 129 7.49 -21.52 -12.66
N GLU A 130 6.58 -22.40 -12.25
CA GLU A 130 6.80 -23.85 -12.28
C GLU A 130 6.05 -24.57 -13.41
N VAL A 131 4.94 -24.02 -13.90
CA VAL A 131 4.03 -24.73 -14.81
C VAL A 131 4.08 -24.14 -16.22
N ALA A 132 3.87 -22.83 -16.37
CA ALA A 132 3.84 -22.14 -17.66
C ALA A 132 5.12 -22.36 -18.50
N PRO A 133 6.35 -22.35 -17.94
CA PRO A 133 7.55 -22.54 -18.76
C PRO A 133 7.66 -23.93 -19.40
N LYS A 134 6.91 -24.92 -18.90
CA LYS A 134 6.91 -26.30 -19.39
C LYS A 134 5.83 -26.57 -20.45
N ARG A 135 4.99 -25.59 -20.77
CA ARG A 135 3.85 -25.75 -21.69
C ARG A 135 4.07 -24.91 -22.94
N ALA A 136 3.97 -25.54 -24.12
CA ALA A 136 4.14 -24.85 -25.39
C ALA A 136 3.10 -23.74 -25.60
N ALA A 137 1.85 -23.98 -25.17
CA ALA A 137 0.73 -23.04 -25.32
C ALA A 137 0.96 -21.68 -24.62
N THR A 138 1.78 -21.66 -23.58
CA THR A 138 2.01 -20.46 -22.76
C THR A 138 3.28 -19.71 -23.13
N LYS A 139 3.99 -20.13 -24.19
CA LYS A 139 5.23 -19.47 -24.63
C LYS A 139 4.99 -18.02 -25.03
N GLY A 140 3.95 -17.74 -25.83
CA GLY A 140 3.63 -16.37 -26.26
C GLY A 140 3.33 -15.42 -25.09
N LEU A 141 2.64 -15.92 -24.07
CA LEU A 141 2.34 -15.19 -22.84
C LEU A 141 3.62 -14.83 -22.06
N LEU A 142 4.55 -15.79 -21.92
CA LEU A 142 5.83 -15.56 -21.25
C LEU A 142 6.73 -14.60 -22.04
N ASP A 143 6.75 -14.72 -23.36
CA ASP A 143 7.49 -13.81 -24.25
C ASP A 143 6.93 -12.38 -24.16
N GLN A 144 5.60 -12.22 -24.12
CA GLN A 144 4.95 -10.92 -23.90
C GLN A 144 5.34 -10.31 -22.55
N LEU A 145 5.29 -11.10 -21.46
CA LEU A 145 5.66 -10.64 -20.12
C LEU A 145 7.15 -10.26 -20.03
N ALA A 146 8.02 -11.04 -20.67
CA ALA A 146 9.46 -10.77 -20.73
C ALA A 146 9.76 -9.49 -21.53
N LYS A 147 9.10 -9.29 -22.67
CA LYS A 147 9.22 -8.07 -23.48
C LYS A 147 8.76 -6.83 -22.71
N ALA A 148 7.59 -6.89 -22.08
CA ALA A 148 7.07 -5.82 -21.24
C ALA A 148 8.02 -5.45 -20.09
N ASN A 149 8.65 -6.46 -19.46
CA ASN A 149 9.68 -6.24 -18.46
C ASN A 149 10.93 -5.59 -19.05
N ALA A 150 11.47 -6.08 -20.15
CA ALA A 150 12.67 -5.52 -20.77
C ALA A 150 12.48 -4.04 -21.20
N GLU A 151 11.28 -3.68 -21.66
CA GLU A 151 10.95 -2.32 -22.07
C GLU A 151 10.83 -1.35 -20.88
N ALA A 152 10.24 -1.78 -19.77
CA ALA A 152 9.99 -0.91 -18.62
C ALA A 152 11.02 -1.02 -17.48
N ASN A 153 11.69 -2.16 -17.35
CA ASN A 153 12.59 -2.55 -16.26
C ASN A 153 13.77 -3.39 -16.82
N PRO A 154 14.69 -2.81 -17.61
CA PRO A 154 15.67 -3.58 -18.38
C PRO A 154 16.61 -4.49 -17.56
N GLU A 155 16.80 -4.19 -16.27
CA GLU A 155 17.67 -4.97 -15.37
C GLU A 155 16.91 -5.95 -14.48
N LEU A 156 15.58 -5.82 -14.37
CA LEU A 156 14.81 -6.51 -13.34
C LEU A 156 13.60 -7.24 -13.94
N PHE A 157 13.48 -8.52 -13.61
CA PHE A 157 12.27 -9.27 -13.89
C PHE A 157 11.23 -9.03 -12.80
N ARG A 158 10.16 -8.29 -13.11
CA ARG A 158 9.11 -7.91 -12.17
C ARG A 158 7.80 -8.60 -12.51
N ILE A 159 7.05 -8.91 -11.46
CA ILE A 159 5.69 -9.45 -11.56
C ILE A 159 4.83 -8.78 -10.48
N ALA A 160 3.68 -8.24 -10.88
CA ALA A 160 2.81 -7.49 -10.00
C ALA A 160 1.46 -8.19 -9.73
N MET A 161 1.01 -8.08 -8.48
CA MET A 161 -0.29 -8.54 -8.01
C MET A 161 -1.09 -7.34 -7.52
N LYS A 162 -2.18 -7.01 -8.23
CA LYS A 162 -3.11 -5.97 -7.82
C LYS A 162 -4.07 -6.52 -6.77
N MET A 163 -4.02 -5.96 -5.58
CA MET A 163 -4.78 -6.44 -4.41
C MET A 163 -5.39 -5.26 -3.64
N ALA A 164 -6.71 -5.22 -3.51
CA ALA A 164 -7.39 -4.19 -2.74
C ALA A 164 -6.80 -4.00 -1.32
N THR A 165 -6.70 -2.74 -0.86
CA THR A 165 -6.20 -2.45 0.49
C THR A 165 -7.08 -3.13 1.54
N GLY A 166 -6.45 -3.86 2.46
CA GLY A 166 -7.15 -4.69 3.46
C GLY A 166 -7.41 -6.14 3.04
N SER A 167 -7.19 -6.51 1.78
CA SER A 167 -7.34 -7.91 1.31
C SER A 167 -6.24 -8.88 1.77
N GLY A 168 -5.23 -8.38 2.50
CA GLY A 168 -4.18 -9.19 3.13
C GLY A 168 -2.92 -9.40 2.30
N LYS A 169 -2.34 -8.33 1.73
CA LYS A 169 -1.04 -8.34 1.04
C LYS A 169 0.06 -9.05 1.84
N THR A 170 0.14 -8.78 3.14
CA THR A 170 1.13 -9.41 4.03
C THR A 170 0.95 -10.94 4.13
N THR A 171 -0.27 -11.48 4.00
CA THR A 171 -0.46 -12.94 3.91
C THR A 171 0.18 -13.49 2.64
N VAL A 172 -0.03 -12.82 1.49
CA VAL A 172 0.57 -13.21 0.21
C VAL A 172 2.08 -13.15 0.28
N MET A 173 2.66 -12.13 0.90
CA MET A 173 4.11 -12.06 1.15
C MET A 173 4.60 -13.28 1.95
N ALA A 174 3.92 -13.63 3.04
CA ALA A 174 4.27 -14.81 3.85
C ALA A 174 4.17 -16.11 3.02
N MET A 175 3.12 -16.28 2.23
CA MET A 175 2.92 -17.45 1.38
C MET A 175 3.98 -17.56 0.28
N LEU A 176 4.36 -16.46 -0.36
CA LEU A 176 5.44 -16.42 -1.36
C LEU A 176 6.80 -16.75 -0.72
N ILE A 177 7.10 -16.17 0.45
CA ILE A 177 8.32 -16.49 1.21
C ILE A 177 8.34 -17.96 1.60
N ALA A 178 7.20 -18.51 2.05
CA ALA A 178 7.09 -19.90 2.42
C ALA A 178 7.35 -20.84 1.23
N TRP A 179 6.67 -20.61 0.10
CA TRP A 179 6.88 -21.37 -1.12
C TRP A 179 8.34 -21.35 -1.59
N GLN A 180 8.95 -20.16 -1.65
CA GLN A 180 10.33 -19.99 -2.08
C GLN A 180 11.34 -20.63 -1.10
N THR A 181 11.16 -20.41 0.21
CA THR A 181 12.08 -20.90 1.24
C THR A 181 12.05 -22.42 1.37
N VAL A 182 10.87 -23.03 1.48
CA VAL A 182 10.77 -24.49 1.70
C VAL A 182 11.28 -25.25 0.48
N ASN A 183 11.01 -24.75 -0.74
CA ASN A 183 11.59 -25.32 -1.94
C ASN A 183 13.12 -25.22 -1.95
N ALA A 184 13.67 -24.02 -1.70
CA ALA A 184 15.12 -23.81 -1.65
C ALA A 184 15.81 -24.60 -0.53
N ALA A 185 15.12 -24.86 0.58
CA ALA A 185 15.63 -25.63 1.71
C ALA A 185 15.73 -27.14 1.43
N ARG A 186 14.86 -27.67 0.57
CA ARG A 186 14.74 -29.11 0.28
C ARG A 186 15.35 -29.51 -1.07
N LYS A 187 15.49 -28.57 -2.01
CA LYS A 187 16.08 -28.81 -3.33
C LYS A 187 16.90 -27.61 -3.75
N ASP A 188 18.17 -27.86 -4.10
CA ASP A 188 18.97 -26.84 -4.76
C ASP A 188 18.44 -26.59 -6.17
N SER A 189 18.04 -25.35 -6.45
CA SER A 189 17.42 -24.95 -7.72
C SER A 189 17.63 -23.47 -7.94
N ARG A 190 17.83 -23.08 -9.20
CA ARG A 190 17.90 -21.67 -9.62
C ARG A 190 16.54 -20.95 -9.53
N ASP A 191 15.45 -21.71 -9.45
CA ASP A 191 14.08 -21.19 -9.49
C ASP A 191 13.58 -20.73 -8.11
N PHE A 192 14.34 -21.03 -7.05
CA PHE A 192 13.97 -20.71 -5.68
C PHE A 192 15.10 -19.98 -4.94
N SER A 193 14.73 -19.11 -4.01
CA SER A 193 15.67 -18.50 -3.06
C SER A 193 15.08 -18.45 -1.65
N ARG A 194 15.95 -18.50 -0.65
CA ARG A 194 15.61 -18.30 0.77
C ARG A 194 15.96 -16.90 1.29
N ALA A 195 16.44 -16.02 0.42
CA ALA A 195 16.87 -14.67 0.77
C ALA A 195 15.88 -13.64 0.20
N PHE A 196 15.34 -12.77 1.05
CA PHE A 196 14.27 -11.84 0.72
C PHE A 196 14.59 -10.43 1.18
N LEU A 197 14.54 -9.48 0.25
CA LEU A 197 14.49 -8.07 0.55
C LEU A 197 13.04 -7.58 0.45
N ILE A 198 12.50 -7.05 1.54
CA ILE A 198 11.19 -6.43 1.57
C ILE A 198 11.37 -4.91 1.64
N VAL A 199 10.85 -4.18 0.65
CA VAL A 199 10.97 -2.72 0.59
C VAL A 199 9.60 -2.07 0.80
N THR A 200 9.55 -1.07 1.68
CA THR A 200 8.33 -0.34 2.03
C THR A 200 8.43 1.16 1.76
N PRO A 201 7.31 1.87 1.53
CA PRO A 201 7.32 3.32 1.33
C PRO A 201 7.53 4.09 2.65
N GLY A 202 7.20 3.51 3.81
CA GLY A 202 7.32 4.17 5.10
C GLY A 202 7.79 3.25 6.23
N ILE A 203 8.39 3.86 7.26
CA ILE A 203 8.91 3.17 8.46
C ILE A 203 7.80 2.50 9.28
N THR A 204 6.61 3.10 9.37
CA THR A 204 5.47 2.53 10.09
C THR A 204 4.98 1.23 9.45
N ILE A 205 5.09 1.11 8.12
CA ILE A 205 4.75 -0.12 7.40
C ILE A 205 5.85 -1.15 7.63
N ARG A 206 7.13 -0.74 7.49
CA ARG A 206 8.30 -1.60 7.77
C ARG A 206 8.18 -2.28 9.12
N ASP A 207 7.87 -1.54 10.17
CA ASP A 207 7.82 -2.09 11.54
C ASP A 207 6.63 -3.06 11.73
N ARG A 208 5.53 -2.86 10.99
CA ARG A 208 4.37 -3.78 10.98
C ARG A 208 4.65 -5.08 10.23
N LEU A 209 5.50 -5.05 9.21
CA LEU A 209 5.87 -6.24 8.43
C LEU A 209 6.81 -7.21 9.18
N ARG A 210 7.24 -6.88 10.41
CA ARG A 210 8.05 -7.78 11.25
C ARG A 210 7.39 -9.14 11.50
N VAL A 211 6.07 -9.25 11.37
CA VAL A 211 5.32 -10.52 11.38
C VAL A 211 5.76 -11.51 10.30
N LEU A 212 6.50 -11.06 9.29
CA LEU A 212 7.10 -11.90 8.25
C LEU A 212 8.44 -12.52 8.67
N LEU A 213 9.01 -12.14 9.82
CA LEU A 213 10.28 -12.70 10.29
C LEU A 213 10.00 -14.01 11.06
N PRO A 214 10.53 -15.17 10.63
CA PRO A 214 10.32 -16.45 11.32
C PRO A 214 10.78 -16.49 12.77
N SER A 215 11.69 -15.59 13.15
CA SER A 215 12.22 -15.48 14.52
C SER A 215 11.28 -14.74 15.48
N GLN A 216 10.22 -14.10 14.98
CA GLN A 216 9.26 -13.39 15.83
C GLN A 216 8.22 -14.37 16.41
N PRO A 217 7.81 -14.21 17.68
CA PRO A 217 6.78 -15.05 18.29
C PRO A 217 5.44 -15.02 17.55
N ASP A 218 5.00 -13.84 17.11
CA ASP A 218 3.71 -13.66 16.42
C ASP A 218 3.85 -13.72 14.89
N ASN A 219 4.77 -14.55 14.38
CA ASN A 219 5.00 -14.66 12.96
C ASN A 219 3.76 -15.24 12.23
N TYR A 220 3.54 -14.81 10.99
CA TYR A 220 2.39 -15.26 10.22
C TYR A 220 2.45 -16.74 9.84
N TYR A 221 3.64 -17.34 9.78
CA TYR A 221 3.77 -18.75 9.39
C TYR A 221 3.08 -19.67 10.40
N GLU A 222 3.21 -19.37 11.69
CA GLU A 222 2.56 -20.10 12.77
C GLU A 222 1.14 -19.60 13.03
N THR A 223 0.96 -18.29 13.26
CA THR A 223 -0.33 -17.71 13.68
C THR A 223 -1.45 -17.83 12.63
N ARG A 224 -1.09 -18.01 11.35
CA ARG A 224 -2.05 -18.22 10.25
C ARG A 224 -1.88 -19.58 9.58
N GLU A 225 -1.13 -20.49 10.19
CA GLU A 225 -0.90 -21.84 9.67
C GLU A 225 -0.50 -21.83 8.18
N ILE A 226 0.39 -20.91 7.78
CA ILE A 226 0.73 -20.72 6.35
C ILE A 226 1.48 -21.93 5.80
N VAL A 227 2.19 -22.66 6.65
CA VAL A 227 2.87 -23.90 6.26
C VAL A 227 2.40 -25.05 7.14
N PRO A 228 2.42 -26.29 6.61
CA PRO A 228 2.30 -27.48 7.43
C PRO A 228 3.31 -27.49 8.60
N PRO A 229 2.96 -28.03 9.78
CA PRO A 229 3.85 -28.05 10.94
C PRO A 229 5.22 -28.68 10.64
N GLU A 230 5.28 -29.70 9.80
CA GLU A 230 6.52 -30.37 9.38
C GLU A 230 7.45 -29.50 8.52
N MET A 231 6.96 -28.38 7.97
CA MET A 231 7.73 -27.43 7.16
C MET A 231 8.18 -26.20 7.94
N LEU A 232 7.71 -25.97 9.17
CA LEU A 232 8.14 -24.84 10.01
C LEU A 232 9.66 -24.78 10.23
N PRO A 233 10.40 -25.90 10.43
CA PRO A 233 11.85 -25.85 10.54
C PRO A 233 12.54 -25.33 9.27
N ASP A 234 11.98 -25.58 8.09
CA ASP A 234 12.52 -25.09 6.82
C ASP A 234 12.36 -23.57 6.69
N ILE A 235 11.24 -23.02 7.17
CA ILE A 235 10.98 -21.57 7.17
C ILE A 235 12.02 -20.79 7.97
N ARG A 236 12.55 -21.37 9.05
CA ARG A 236 13.61 -20.74 9.86
C ARG A 236 14.91 -20.52 9.10
N ARG A 237 15.07 -21.12 7.91
CA ARG A 237 16.22 -20.89 7.02
C ARG A 237 16.06 -19.65 6.13
N ALA A 238 14.91 -18.98 6.15
CA ALA A 238 14.72 -17.74 5.41
C ALA A 238 15.55 -16.61 6.02
N GLU A 239 16.29 -15.89 5.18
CA GLU A 239 16.90 -14.61 5.54
C GLU A 239 16.04 -13.49 4.97
N ILE A 240 15.51 -12.63 5.84
CA ILE A 240 14.55 -11.60 5.46
C ILE A 240 15.03 -10.27 6.02
N VAL A 241 15.25 -9.31 5.13
CA VAL A 241 15.57 -7.93 5.49
C VAL A 241 14.41 -7.04 5.06
N ILE A 242 13.86 -6.31 6.02
CA ILE A 242 12.75 -5.38 5.79
C ILE A 242 13.29 -3.96 5.91
N THR A 243 13.25 -3.21 4.81
CA THR A 243 13.82 -1.87 4.73
C THR A 243 12.82 -0.87 4.15
N ASN A 244 13.09 0.41 4.39
CA ASN A 244 12.38 1.50 3.73
C ASN A 244 13.22 1.96 2.53
N TYR A 245 12.58 2.40 1.44
CA TYR A 245 13.32 2.81 0.23
C TYR A 245 14.35 3.93 0.47
N HIS A 246 14.15 4.82 1.47
CA HIS A 246 15.16 5.83 1.82
C HIS A 246 16.47 5.22 2.31
N ALA A 247 16.49 3.94 2.71
CA ALA A 247 17.73 3.26 3.05
C ALA A 247 18.69 3.17 1.84
N PHE A 248 18.19 3.25 0.60
CA PHE A 248 19.02 3.29 -0.59
C PHE A 248 19.68 4.65 -0.85
N GLN A 249 19.32 5.68 -0.07
CA GLN A 249 19.99 6.98 -0.17
C GLN A 249 21.40 6.88 0.42
N HIS A 250 22.39 7.29 -0.36
CA HIS A 250 23.77 7.38 0.11
C HIS A 250 23.86 8.46 1.20
N ARG A 251 24.42 8.10 2.34
CA ARG A 251 24.61 9.02 3.46
C ARG A 251 25.98 9.69 3.38
N GLU A 252 26.08 10.87 3.97
CA GLU A 252 27.40 11.45 4.24
C GLU A 252 28.08 10.63 5.35
N THR A 253 29.26 10.08 5.06
CA THR A 253 30.10 9.35 6.02
C THR A 253 30.83 10.31 6.96
N LEU A 254 31.11 11.53 6.49
CA LEU A 254 31.76 12.60 7.22
C LEU A 254 31.03 13.93 6.95
N PRO A 255 30.14 14.37 7.87
CA PRO A 255 29.45 15.65 7.73
C PRO A 255 30.45 16.78 8.01
N LEU A 256 31.05 17.29 6.93
CA LEU A 256 32.04 18.37 6.98
C LEU A 256 31.43 19.67 6.45
N PRO A 257 31.55 20.79 7.19
CA PRO A 257 31.28 22.12 6.64
C PRO A 257 32.10 22.35 5.36
N LYS A 258 31.56 23.09 4.39
CA LYS A 258 32.24 23.35 3.09
C LYS A 258 33.70 23.81 3.24
N VAL A 259 33.98 24.65 4.24
CA VAL A 259 35.33 25.16 4.54
C VAL A 259 36.26 24.04 5.02
N ALA A 260 35.81 23.17 5.92
CA ALA A 260 36.59 22.03 6.41
C ALA A 260 36.82 20.99 5.29
N ARG A 261 35.82 20.78 4.43
CA ARG A 261 35.95 19.90 3.25
C ARG A 261 37.01 20.41 2.28
N SER A 262 37.00 21.71 1.98
CA SER A 262 38.01 22.37 1.13
C SER A 262 39.41 22.31 1.75
N PHE A 263 39.51 22.55 3.06
CA PHE A 263 40.78 22.48 3.78
C PHE A 263 41.38 21.07 3.79
N LEU A 264 40.56 20.04 4.07
CA LEU A 264 41.01 18.65 4.06
C LEU A 264 41.39 18.19 2.65
N GLN A 265 40.71 18.69 1.61
CA GLN A 265 41.02 18.33 0.22
C GLN A 265 42.37 18.90 -0.22
N GLY A 266 42.73 20.10 0.24
CA GLY A 266 43.99 20.74 -0.10
C GLY A 266 44.21 20.82 -1.61
N ASN A 267 45.41 20.45 -2.08
CA ASN A 267 45.76 20.39 -3.50
C ASN A 267 45.59 18.98 -4.10
N ALA A 268 44.89 18.06 -3.43
CA ALA A 268 44.69 16.72 -3.95
C ALA A 268 43.85 16.77 -5.24
N PRO A 269 44.24 16.05 -6.31
CA PRO A 269 43.53 16.07 -7.58
C PRO A 269 42.16 15.38 -7.51
N GLU A 270 41.96 14.46 -6.57
CA GLU A 270 40.66 13.82 -6.35
C GLU A 270 39.90 14.46 -5.17
N PRO A 271 38.58 14.70 -5.31
CA PRO A 271 37.76 15.18 -4.22
C PRO A 271 37.64 14.14 -3.10
N ILE A 272 37.59 14.60 -1.85
CA ILE A 272 37.38 13.71 -0.71
C ILE A 272 36.01 13.04 -0.84
N LYS A 273 36.02 11.71 -0.88
CA LYS A 273 34.81 10.90 -0.80
C LYS A 273 34.25 11.00 0.61
N THR A 274 33.17 11.76 0.73
CA THR A 274 32.45 12.00 2.00
C THR A 274 31.05 11.38 1.98
N THR A 275 30.74 10.59 0.95
CA THR A 275 29.47 9.91 0.74
C THR A 275 29.71 8.41 0.66
N GLU A 276 28.76 7.63 1.17
CA GLU A 276 28.76 6.16 1.03
C GLU A 276 28.93 5.75 -0.44
N THR A 277 29.67 4.69 -0.65
CA THR A 277 29.68 3.91 -1.90
C THR A 277 28.44 3.03 -2.00
N ASP A 278 28.14 2.53 -3.20
CA ASP A 278 27.06 1.55 -3.41
C ASP A 278 27.18 0.34 -2.46
N ALA A 279 28.41 -0.13 -2.23
CA ALA A 279 28.66 -1.28 -1.36
C ALA A 279 28.34 -0.98 0.12
N GLU A 280 28.74 0.20 0.62
CA GLU A 280 28.45 0.62 2.00
C GLU A 280 26.95 0.89 2.20
N MET A 281 26.30 1.51 1.21
CA MET A 281 24.86 1.72 1.22
C MET A 281 24.11 0.37 1.27
N LEU A 282 24.50 -0.60 0.44
CA LEU A 282 23.88 -1.92 0.41
C LEU A 282 24.17 -2.71 1.69
N GLU A 283 25.36 -2.62 2.27
CA GLU A 283 25.65 -3.26 3.56
C GLU A 283 24.70 -2.73 4.64
N ARG A 284 24.44 -1.42 4.64
CA ARG A 284 23.49 -0.80 5.57
C ARG A 284 22.03 -1.15 5.27
N ALA A 285 21.63 -1.20 4.00
CA ALA A 285 20.23 -1.38 3.58
C ALA A 285 19.79 -2.85 3.51
N CYS A 286 20.69 -3.74 3.11
CA CYS A 286 20.43 -5.14 2.79
C CYS A 286 21.23 -6.12 3.68
N GLY A 287 22.35 -5.67 4.29
CA GLY A 287 23.14 -6.41 5.27
C GLY A 287 23.39 -7.87 4.89
N LYS A 288 22.84 -8.78 5.68
CA LYS A 288 23.03 -10.23 5.54
C LYS A 288 22.69 -10.80 4.16
N LEU A 289 21.83 -10.12 3.38
CA LEU A 289 21.46 -10.58 2.04
C LEU A 289 22.65 -10.58 1.06
N LEU A 290 23.69 -9.79 1.32
CA LEU A 290 24.90 -9.75 0.48
C LEU A 290 25.71 -11.05 0.54
N ASN A 291 25.46 -11.92 1.52
CA ASN A 291 26.08 -13.25 1.63
C ASN A 291 25.37 -14.31 0.78
N TYR A 292 24.32 -13.96 0.04
CA TYR A 292 23.55 -14.87 -0.80
C TYR A 292 23.79 -14.58 -2.27
N ASP A 293 23.87 -15.62 -3.09
CA ASP A 293 24.07 -15.43 -4.53
C ASP A 293 22.90 -14.75 -5.22
N ARG A 294 21.67 -15.01 -4.73
CA ARG A 294 20.42 -14.67 -5.41
C ARG A 294 19.34 -14.31 -4.39
N VAL A 295 18.69 -13.17 -4.59
CA VAL A 295 17.66 -12.62 -3.68
C VAL A 295 16.32 -12.44 -4.42
N ASN A 296 15.21 -12.68 -3.74
CA ASN A 296 13.89 -12.23 -4.18
C ASN A 296 13.58 -10.87 -3.54
N VAL A 297 13.00 -9.95 -4.30
CA VAL A 297 12.57 -8.64 -3.77
C VAL A 297 11.05 -8.63 -3.68
N ILE A 298 10.51 -8.09 -2.60
CA ILE A 298 9.07 -7.90 -2.40
C ILE A 298 8.82 -6.42 -2.12
N ASN A 299 8.11 -5.75 -3.02
CA ASN A 299 7.72 -4.35 -2.82
C ASN A 299 6.30 -4.28 -2.27
N ASP A 300 6.12 -3.58 -1.15
CA ASP A 300 4.81 -3.15 -0.67
C ASP A 300 4.50 -1.76 -1.21
N GLU A 301 3.26 -1.52 -1.66
CA GLU A 301 2.86 -0.29 -2.36
C GLU A 301 3.75 0.02 -3.57
N ALA A 302 3.94 -0.99 -4.42
CA ALA A 302 4.85 -0.96 -5.56
C ALA A 302 4.57 0.16 -6.60
N HIS A 303 3.43 0.85 -6.50
CA HIS A 303 3.11 2.01 -7.34
C HIS A 303 4.06 3.19 -7.12
N HIS A 304 4.80 3.20 -6.01
CA HIS A 304 5.90 4.12 -5.75
C HIS A 304 7.25 3.66 -6.33
N CYS A 305 7.33 2.49 -6.99
CA CYS A 305 8.56 1.91 -7.51
C CYS A 305 8.45 1.68 -9.02
N TYR A 306 8.83 2.68 -9.81
CA TYR A 306 8.80 2.62 -11.27
C TYR A 306 9.98 3.39 -11.88
N ARG A 307 10.30 3.05 -13.13
CA ARG A 307 11.27 3.78 -13.94
C ARG A 307 10.53 4.82 -14.79
N HIS A 308 11.08 6.02 -14.89
CA HIS A 308 10.53 7.06 -15.75
C HIS A 308 10.68 6.69 -17.24
N LYS A 309 9.65 6.94 -18.04
CA LYS A 309 9.70 6.73 -19.49
C LYS A 309 10.19 7.98 -20.21
N VAL A 310 11.42 7.90 -20.73
CA VAL A 310 12.01 8.97 -21.54
C VAL A 310 11.20 9.20 -22.82
N GLY A 311 10.86 10.46 -23.10
CA GLY A 311 10.13 10.86 -24.31
C GLY A 311 8.62 10.57 -24.28
N GLY A 312 8.08 10.11 -23.15
CA GLY A 312 6.64 9.95 -22.94
C GLY A 312 6.00 11.21 -22.38
N ASP A 313 5.94 12.29 -23.16
CA ASP A 313 5.27 13.53 -22.73
C ASP A 313 3.81 13.50 -23.20
N THR A 314 3.00 12.66 -22.54
CA THR A 314 1.58 12.46 -22.89
C THR A 314 0.62 13.26 -22.02
N GLU A 315 1.11 14.04 -21.05
CA GLU A 315 0.29 14.75 -20.08
C GLU A 315 0.40 16.27 -20.22
N GLY A 316 -0.75 16.95 -20.14
CA GLY A 316 -0.81 18.41 -20.24
C GLY A 316 -0.09 19.16 -19.10
N PRO A 317 -0.01 20.50 -19.18
CA PRO A 317 0.78 21.32 -18.26
C PRO A 317 0.39 21.09 -16.79
N LEU A 318 1.39 20.80 -15.95
CA LEU A 318 1.26 20.65 -14.50
C LEU A 318 1.18 22.03 -13.82
N THR A 319 0.29 22.20 -12.85
CA THR A 319 0.32 23.37 -11.95
C THR A 319 1.53 23.32 -11.02
N GLY A 320 1.89 24.43 -10.38
CA GLY A 320 3.10 24.49 -9.53
C GLY A 320 3.11 23.49 -8.36
N GLU A 321 1.95 23.22 -7.73
CA GLU A 321 1.84 22.22 -6.66
C GLU A 321 1.90 20.78 -7.23
N GLU A 322 1.20 20.51 -8.33
CA GLU A 322 1.24 19.19 -9.00
C GLU A 322 2.63 18.86 -9.56
N LYS A 323 3.35 19.85 -10.09
CA LYS A 323 4.72 19.68 -10.58
C LYS A 323 5.67 19.30 -9.46
N LYS A 324 5.49 19.89 -8.27
CA LYS A 324 6.29 19.56 -7.10
C LYS A 324 6.01 18.14 -6.61
N GLU A 325 4.74 17.76 -6.53
CA GLU A 325 4.33 16.40 -6.14
C GLU A 325 4.82 15.34 -7.13
N ALA A 326 4.70 15.59 -8.43
CA ALA A 326 5.22 14.71 -9.47
C ALA A 326 6.75 14.53 -9.35
N ALA A 327 7.49 15.62 -9.15
CA ALA A 327 8.94 15.57 -8.96
C ALA A 327 9.35 14.80 -7.68
N GLU A 328 8.64 15.00 -6.55
CA GLU A 328 8.89 14.25 -5.31
C GLU A 328 8.61 12.75 -5.48
N ASN A 329 7.52 12.39 -6.17
CA ASN A 329 7.18 11.00 -6.48
C ASN A 329 8.21 10.36 -7.42
N GLU A 330 8.66 11.09 -8.43
CA GLU A 330 9.68 10.64 -9.37
C GLU A 330 11.03 10.42 -8.68
N GLU A 331 11.45 11.33 -7.82
CA GLU A 331 12.69 11.17 -7.04
C GLU A 331 12.62 9.94 -6.14
N ALA A 332 11.50 9.73 -5.45
CA ALA A 332 11.28 8.55 -4.62
C ALA A 332 11.29 7.25 -5.43
N ALA A 333 10.60 7.23 -6.57
CA ALA A 333 10.55 6.08 -7.46
C ALA A 333 11.91 5.72 -8.03
N ARG A 334 12.67 6.73 -8.48
CA ARG A 334 14.04 6.58 -8.97
C ARG A 334 14.97 6.06 -7.89
N LEU A 335 14.91 6.61 -6.68
CA LEU A 335 15.72 6.14 -5.55
C LEU A 335 15.44 4.67 -5.24
N TRP A 336 14.16 4.29 -5.22
CA TRP A 336 13.73 2.94 -4.92
C TRP A 336 14.21 1.93 -5.96
N ILE A 337 13.91 2.16 -7.25
CA ILE A 337 14.26 1.22 -8.31
C ILE A 337 15.78 1.11 -8.48
N ASN A 338 16.51 2.23 -8.41
CA ASN A 338 17.97 2.23 -8.50
C ASN A 338 18.61 1.43 -7.35
N GLY A 339 18.04 1.48 -6.14
CA GLY A 339 18.52 0.67 -5.02
C GLY A 339 18.42 -0.83 -5.28
N ILE A 340 17.32 -1.27 -5.92
CA ILE A 340 17.12 -2.67 -6.30
C ILE A 340 18.07 -3.07 -7.43
N GLU A 341 18.27 -2.21 -8.43
CA GLU A 341 19.21 -2.46 -9.54
C GLU A 341 20.66 -2.51 -9.06
N THR A 342 21.04 -1.65 -8.11
CA THR A 342 22.36 -1.71 -7.49
C THR A 342 22.55 -3.01 -6.70
N LEU A 343 21.51 -3.52 -6.03
CA LEU A 343 21.55 -4.84 -5.42
C LEU A 343 21.71 -5.94 -6.49
N ASP A 344 20.94 -5.90 -7.58
CA ASP A 344 21.05 -6.87 -8.68
C ASP A 344 22.48 -6.96 -9.22
N ARG A 345 23.08 -5.82 -9.55
CA ARG A 345 24.46 -5.73 -10.04
C ARG A 345 25.51 -6.22 -9.02
N LYS A 346 25.22 -6.13 -7.72
CA LYS A 346 26.15 -6.51 -6.65
C LYS A 346 26.15 -8.02 -6.39
N LEU A 347 25.02 -8.69 -6.56
CA LEU A 347 24.85 -10.11 -6.27
C LEU A 347 25.43 -10.99 -7.38
N SER A 348 26.04 -12.13 -7.02
CA SER A 348 26.72 -13.01 -7.98
C SER A 348 25.79 -13.62 -9.04
N LYS A 349 24.51 -13.86 -8.70
CA LYS A 349 23.46 -14.36 -9.59
C LYS A 349 22.27 -13.37 -9.72
N GLY A 350 22.43 -12.14 -9.23
CA GLY A 350 21.42 -11.08 -9.32
C GLY A 350 20.16 -11.28 -8.49
N VAL A 351 19.23 -10.35 -8.63
CA VAL A 351 17.85 -10.45 -8.16
C VAL A 351 17.11 -11.44 -9.04
N ARG A 352 16.46 -12.44 -8.43
CA ARG A 352 15.71 -13.46 -9.19
C ARG A 352 14.44 -12.90 -9.81
N ALA A 353 13.67 -12.22 -8.98
CA ALA A 353 12.39 -11.64 -9.33
C ALA A 353 12.04 -10.56 -8.31
N VAL A 354 11.30 -9.57 -8.77
CA VAL A 354 10.65 -8.57 -7.93
C VAL A 354 9.15 -8.85 -7.91
N TYR A 355 8.62 -9.16 -6.73
CA TYR A 355 7.21 -9.34 -6.48
C TYR A 355 6.60 -8.03 -6.01
N ASP A 356 5.84 -7.38 -6.88
CA ASP A 356 5.19 -6.11 -6.61
C ASP A 356 3.78 -6.34 -6.07
N LEU A 357 3.48 -5.86 -4.85
CA LEU A 357 2.14 -5.88 -4.27
C LEU A 357 1.64 -4.45 -4.13
N SER A 358 0.47 -4.16 -4.71
CA SER A 358 -0.14 -2.82 -4.62
C SER A 358 -1.65 -2.91 -4.84
N ALA A 359 -2.41 -2.01 -4.22
CA ALA A 359 -3.83 -1.84 -4.59
C ALA A 359 -4.01 -1.10 -5.92
N THR A 360 -2.98 -0.34 -6.29
CA THR A 360 -2.98 0.63 -7.37
C THR A 360 -1.70 0.52 -8.19
N PRO A 361 -1.32 -0.65 -8.76
CA PRO A 361 -0.09 -0.81 -9.54
C PRO A 361 -0.23 -0.14 -10.92
N PHE A 362 -0.39 1.18 -10.90
CA PHE A 362 -0.46 2.03 -12.06
C PHE A 362 0.58 3.14 -11.98
N PHE A 363 0.92 3.65 -13.15
CA PHE A 363 1.81 4.79 -13.27
C PHE A 363 1.13 6.07 -12.76
N LEU A 364 1.89 6.84 -11.98
CA LEU A 364 1.47 8.14 -11.45
C LEU A 364 1.71 9.23 -12.51
N ARG A 365 1.00 10.34 -12.36
CA ARG A 365 1.21 11.56 -13.14
C ARG A 365 2.69 12.00 -13.08
N GLY A 366 3.27 12.35 -14.21
CA GLY A 366 4.69 12.71 -14.32
C GLY A 366 5.68 11.54 -14.41
N SER A 367 5.21 10.29 -14.50
CA SER A 367 6.07 9.10 -14.70
C SER A 367 6.59 8.91 -16.13
N GLY A 368 6.13 9.73 -17.09
CA GLY A 368 6.34 9.54 -18.52
C GLY A 368 5.39 8.49 -19.16
N TYR A 369 4.49 7.91 -18.37
CA TYR A 369 3.38 7.09 -18.84
C TYR A 369 2.06 7.83 -18.59
N ASN A 370 1.00 7.45 -19.30
CA ASN A 370 -0.35 7.98 -19.03
C ASN A 370 -0.77 7.62 -17.60
N GLU A 371 -1.18 8.61 -16.81
CA GLU A 371 -1.70 8.40 -15.46
C GLU A 371 -2.78 7.31 -15.43
N GLY A 372 -2.69 6.46 -14.41
CA GLY A 372 -3.65 5.38 -14.21
C GLY A 372 -3.35 4.13 -15.01
N THR A 373 -2.41 4.15 -15.97
CA THR A 373 -1.97 2.97 -16.75
C THR A 373 -1.40 1.89 -15.84
N LEU A 374 -2.00 0.70 -15.85
CA LEU A 374 -1.51 -0.44 -15.09
C LEU A 374 -0.10 -0.81 -15.54
N PHE A 375 0.74 -1.24 -14.60
CA PHE A 375 2.04 -1.77 -14.96
C PHE A 375 1.87 -2.97 -15.91
N PRO A 376 2.64 -3.03 -17.01
CA PRO A 376 2.46 -4.09 -18.01
C PRO A 376 2.90 -5.48 -17.50
N TRP A 377 3.50 -5.55 -16.31
CA TRP A 377 3.84 -6.80 -15.60
C TRP A 377 2.82 -7.19 -14.51
N VAL A 378 1.64 -6.59 -14.46
CA VAL A 378 0.53 -7.07 -13.61
C VAL A 378 -0.02 -8.38 -14.18
N VAL A 379 0.03 -9.44 -13.38
CA VAL A 379 -0.40 -10.79 -13.78
C VAL A 379 -1.62 -11.30 -12.99
N SER A 380 -1.94 -10.63 -11.89
CA SER A 380 -3.09 -10.95 -11.04
C SER A 380 -3.80 -9.66 -10.66
N ASP A 381 -5.13 -9.66 -10.75
CA ASP A 381 -5.99 -8.53 -10.41
C ASP A 381 -7.15 -9.01 -9.55
N PHE A 382 -7.21 -8.49 -8.33
CA PHE A 382 -8.38 -8.58 -7.47
C PHE A 382 -8.76 -7.16 -7.05
N SER A 383 -9.71 -6.59 -7.78
CA SER A 383 -10.04 -5.17 -7.71
C SER A 383 -10.72 -4.80 -6.39
N LEU A 384 -10.83 -3.50 -6.11
CA LEU A 384 -11.62 -3.01 -4.98
C LEU A 384 -13.07 -3.50 -5.07
N MET A 385 -13.65 -3.53 -6.28
CA MET A 385 -15.01 -4.02 -6.49
C MET A 385 -15.13 -5.51 -6.18
N ASP A 386 -14.21 -6.35 -6.67
CA ASP A 386 -14.21 -7.79 -6.36
C ASP A 386 -14.10 -8.03 -4.84
N ALA A 387 -13.31 -7.20 -4.14
CA ALA A 387 -13.14 -7.28 -2.70
C ALA A 387 -14.38 -6.83 -1.91
N ILE A 388 -15.09 -5.80 -2.36
CA ILE A 388 -16.38 -5.38 -1.78
C ILE A 388 -17.41 -6.48 -2.01
N GLU A 389 -17.51 -6.98 -3.25
CA GLU A 389 -18.45 -8.02 -3.65
C GLU A 389 -18.20 -9.35 -2.93
N SER A 390 -16.97 -9.61 -2.50
CA SER A 390 -16.61 -10.80 -1.72
C SER A 390 -16.65 -10.59 -0.20
N GLY A 391 -17.05 -9.40 0.26
CA GLY A 391 -17.12 -9.08 1.71
C GLY A 391 -15.76 -9.01 2.40
N ILE A 392 -14.67 -8.83 1.65
CA ILE A 392 -13.29 -8.79 2.18
C ILE A 392 -12.96 -7.39 2.71
N VAL A 393 -13.45 -6.35 2.03
CA VAL A 393 -13.19 -4.94 2.39
C VAL A 393 -14.49 -4.19 2.64
N LYS A 394 -14.37 -3.07 3.37
CA LYS A 394 -15.51 -2.21 3.67
C LYS A 394 -15.89 -1.37 2.45
N LEU A 395 -17.17 -1.11 2.31
CA LEU A 395 -17.69 -0.17 1.32
C LEU A 395 -17.31 1.27 1.73
N PRO A 396 -16.51 2.00 0.93
CA PRO A 396 -16.23 3.40 1.21
C PRO A 396 -17.51 4.21 1.00
N ARG A 397 -17.88 5.00 2.01
CA ARG A 397 -18.96 5.99 1.90
C ARG A 397 -18.35 7.38 1.86
N VAL A 398 -18.67 8.13 0.81
CA VAL A 398 -18.31 9.55 0.68
C VAL A 398 -19.52 10.37 1.12
N PRO A 399 -19.34 11.49 1.85
CA PRO A 399 -20.45 12.39 2.17
C PRO A 399 -21.19 12.81 0.89
N VAL A 400 -22.51 12.59 0.87
CA VAL A 400 -23.42 12.94 -0.24
C VAL A 400 -24.36 14.09 0.10
N THR A 401 -24.42 14.50 1.37
CA THR A 401 -25.27 15.59 1.84
C THR A 401 -24.54 16.41 2.89
N ASP A 402 -24.69 17.73 2.82
CA ASP A 402 -24.32 18.67 3.88
C ASP A 402 -25.63 19.23 4.45
N ASN A 403 -25.74 19.38 5.77
CA ASN A 403 -26.88 20.07 6.40
C ASN A 403 -26.83 21.61 6.19
N LEU A 404 -26.09 22.07 5.18
CA LEU A 404 -25.98 23.48 4.81
C LEU A 404 -27.14 23.84 3.89
N VAL A 405 -28.13 24.54 4.45
CA VAL A 405 -29.21 25.17 3.68
C VAL A 405 -28.53 26.19 2.75
N GLN A 406 -28.67 26.06 1.43
CA GLN A 406 -28.21 26.98 0.36
C GLN A 406 -26.89 26.69 -0.39
N THR A 407 -26.56 25.44 -0.74
CA THR A 407 -25.52 25.22 -1.78
C THR A 407 -25.79 23.98 -2.63
N ASP A 408 -25.81 24.11 -3.96
CA ASP A 408 -26.03 23.01 -4.93
C ASP A 408 -24.86 21.99 -5.00
N SER A 409 -23.83 22.16 -4.16
CA SER A 409 -22.67 21.28 -4.10
C SER A 409 -22.42 20.85 -2.66
N VAL A 410 -22.01 19.58 -2.46
CA VAL A 410 -21.55 19.05 -1.16
C VAL A 410 -20.21 19.74 -0.81
N VAL A 411 -20.31 20.91 -0.17
CA VAL A 411 -19.22 21.76 0.32
C VAL A 411 -18.18 20.95 1.11
N TYR A 412 -18.60 20.01 1.96
CA TYR A 412 -17.67 19.19 2.74
C TYR A 412 -16.88 18.19 1.89
N ARG A 413 -17.43 17.70 0.79
CA ARG A 413 -16.69 16.84 -0.16
C ARG A 413 -15.53 17.58 -0.82
N HIS A 414 -15.69 18.89 -1.03
CA HIS A 414 -14.68 19.74 -1.66
C HIS A 414 -14.08 20.76 -0.70
N LEU A 415 -14.10 20.47 0.61
CA LEU A 415 -13.74 21.40 1.69
C LEU A 415 -12.40 22.13 1.43
N TRP A 416 -11.39 21.42 0.94
CA TRP A 416 -10.07 21.99 0.64
C TRP A 416 -10.10 23.17 -0.33
N LYS A 417 -11.00 23.14 -1.34
CA LYS A 417 -11.14 24.25 -2.30
C LYS A 417 -11.60 25.55 -1.63
N HIS A 418 -12.30 25.43 -0.51
CA HIS A 418 -12.86 26.57 0.23
C HIS A 418 -11.89 27.06 1.31
N ILE A 419 -11.26 26.15 2.06
CA ILE A 419 -10.44 26.53 3.23
C ILE A 419 -8.92 26.61 2.96
N GLY A 420 -8.45 26.06 1.85
CA GLY A 420 -7.00 25.87 1.62
C GLY A 420 -6.19 27.17 1.56
N LYS A 421 -6.81 28.31 1.22
CA LYS A 421 -6.16 29.62 1.18
C LYS A 421 -5.98 30.24 2.57
N GLU A 422 -6.85 29.89 3.53
CA GLU A 422 -6.83 30.41 4.90
C GLU A 422 -5.91 29.58 5.81
N LEU A 423 -5.51 28.39 5.36
CA LEU A 423 -4.68 27.47 6.15
C LEU A 423 -3.17 27.69 5.92
N PRO A 424 -2.35 27.48 6.96
CA PRO A 424 -0.91 27.70 6.87
C PRO A 424 -0.22 26.70 5.94
N LYS A 425 0.65 27.21 5.08
CA LYS A 425 1.51 26.41 4.20
C LYS A 425 2.83 25.98 4.86
N SER A 426 3.20 26.60 5.98
CA SER A 426 4.47 26.37 6.69
C SER A 426 4.29 26.39 8.21
N ALA A 427 5.24 25.79 8.94
CA ALA A 427 5.27 25.79 10.41
C ALA A 427 5.36 27.21 10.99
N ALA A 428 6.14 28.10 10.35
CA ALA A 428 6.22 29.51 10.74
C ALA A 428 4.87 30.22 10.60
N GLY A 429 4.10 29.91 9.54
CA GLY A 429 2.74 30.41 9.38
C GLY A 429 1.79 29.87 10.45
N ALA A 430 1.87 28.59 10.79
CA ALA A 430 1.03 28.01 11.84
C ALA A 430 1.34 28.55 13.25
N ASN A 431 2.60 28.85 13.57
CA ASN A 431 2.95 29.42 14.88
C ASN A 431 2.39 30.84 15.09
N ARG A 432 1.97 31.53 14.03
CA ARG A 432 1.31 32.85 14.12
C ARG A 432 -0.21 32.74 14.33
N LEU A 433 -0.77 31.55 14.17
CA LEU A 433 -2.20 31.30 14.30
C LEU A 433 -2.49 30.67 15.67
N SER A 434 -3.66 30.99 16.22
CA SER A 434 -4.31 30.26 17.29
C SER A 434 -5.12 29.11 16.71
N PRO A 435 -5.30 27.98 17.43
CA PRO A 435 -6.28 26.95 17.06
C PRO A 435 -7.72 27.50 16.91
N PHE A 436 -8.02 28.66 17.49
CA PHE A 436 -9.29 29.37 17.29
C PHE A 436 -9.41 30.08 15.93
N ASP A 437 -8.29 30.28 15.22
CA ASP A 437 -8.26 30.88 13.89
C ASP A 437 -8.53 29.86 12.78
N LEU A 438 -8.77 28.59 13.13
CA LEU A 438 -9.20 27.59 12.16
C LEU A 438 -10.51 28.03 11.48
N PRO A 439 -10.63 27.90 10.14
CA PRO A 439 -11.81 28.32 9.40
C PRO A 439 -13.10 27.73 9.99
N ASN A 440 -14.13 28.57 10.15
CA ASN A 440 -15.43 28.14 10.68
C ASN A 440 -15.98 26.91 9.96
N MET A 441 -15.84 26.87 8.64
CA MET A 441 -16.28 25.76 7.81
C MET A 441 -15.60 24.43 8.18
N LEU A 442 -14.30 24.46 8.48
CA LEU A 442 -13.56 23.28 8.95
C LEU A 442 -14.04 22.83 10.33
N ARG A 443 -14.24 23.78 11.24
CA ARG A 443 -14.74 23.49 12.61
C ARG A 443 -16.12 22.86 12.56
N THR A 444 -17.05 23.44 11.81
CA THR A 444 -18.41 22.90 11.63
C THR A 444 -18.40 21.52 11.00
N ALA A 445 -17.57 21.30 9.96
CA ALA A 445 -17.42 19.99 9.33
C ALA A 445 -16.91 18.93 10.32
N LEU A 446 -15.88 19.25 11.11
CA LEU A 446 -15.34 18.35 12.14
C LEU A 446 -16.39 18.05 13.21
N SER A 447 -17.10 19.06 13.72
CA SER A 447 -18.22 18.91 14.66
C SER A 447 -19.28 17.93 14.14
N ALA A 448 -19.76 18.15 12.91
CA ALA A 448 -20.78 17.30 12.30
C ALA A 448 -20.32 15.84 12.13
N LEU A 449 -19.10 15.62 11.63
CA LEU A 449 -18.54 14.29 11.43
C LEU A 449 -18.34 13.52 12.74
N TYR A 450 -17.91 14.21 13.79
CA TYR A 450 -17.74 13.56 15.09
C TYR A 450 -19.08 13.29 15.77
N SER A 451 -20.07 14.18 15.70
CA SER A 451 -21.41 13.89 16.23
C SER A 451 -22.01 12.64 15.59
N HIS A 452 -21.77 12.42 14.30
CA HIS A 452 -22.12 11.16 13.65
C HIS A 452 -21.31 9.98 14.20
N TYR A 453 -19.99 10.13 14.39
CA TYR A 453 -19.15 9.10 15.01
C TYR A 453 -19.62 8.72 16.42
N GLU A 454 -19.99 9.67 17.26
CA GLU A 454 -20.49 9.44 18.62
C GLU A 454 -21.77 8.58 18.60
N GLY A 455 -22.71 8.93 17.72
CA GLY A 455 -23.91 8.13 17.50
C GLY A 455 -23.62 6.71 17.03
N GLU A 456 -22.64 6.51 16.14
CA GLU A 456 -22.21 5.18 15.70
C GLU A 456 -21.48 4.40 16.81
N PHE A 457 -20.65 5.07 17.61
CA PHE A 457 -19.98 4.49 18.76
C PHE A 457 -20.99 3.91 19.76
N GLU A 458 -22.03 4.67 20.11
CA GLU A 458 -23.10 4.21 21.01
C GLU A 458 -23.89 3.04 20.42
N ARG A 459 -24.13 3.03 19.10
CA ARG A 459 -24.78 1.89 18.42
C ARG A 459 -23.93 0.63 18.51
N TRP A 460 -22.62 0.75 18.26
CA TRP A 460 -21.68 -0.38 18.34
C TRP A 460 -21.58 -0.93 19.75
N GLN A 461 -21.56 -0.04 20.75
CA GLN A 461 -21.55 -0.42 22.16
C GLN A 461 -22.84 -1.17 22.54
N ARG A 462 -24.02 -0.67 22.14
CA ARG A 462 -25.31 -1.34 22.37
C ARG A 462 -25.40 -2.69 21.66
N ALA A 463 -24.79 -2.82 20.49
CA ALA A 463 -24.71 -4.07 19.75
C ALA A 463 -23.66 -5.06 20.30
N GLY A 464 -22.90 -4.70 21.33
CA GLY A 464 -21.87 -5.56 21.91
C GLY A 464 -20.65 -5.78 21.02
N ILE A 465 -20.39 -4.87 20.07
CA ILE A 465 -19.22 -4.97 19.19
C ILE A 465 -17.96 -4.61 20.01
N ALA A 466 -17.09 -5.60 20.22
CA ALA A 466 -15.93 -5.48 21.12
C ALA A 466 -14.89 -4.43 20.70
N VAL A 467 -14.81 -4.11 19.40
CA VAL A 467 -13.86 -3.14 18.86
C VAL A 467 -14.61 -1.85 18.53
N PRO A 468 -14.33 -0.73 19.21
CA PRO A 468 -15.03 0.53 18.93
C PRO A 468 -14.66 1.08 17.56
N PRO A 469 -15.52 1.91 16.94
CA PRO A 469 -15.14 2.63 15.73
C PRO A 469 -13.97 3.59 16.01
N VAL A 470 -13.28 4.01 14.96
CA VAL A 470 -12.16 4.97 15.05
C VAL A 470 -12.46 6.18 14.18
N PHE A 471 -12.21 7.38 14.72
CA PHE A 471 -12.27 8.63 13.98
C PHE A 471 -10.85 9.14 13.72
N ILE A 472 -10.48 9.34 12.45
CA ILE A 472 -9.15 9.77 12.03
C ILE A 472 -9.27 11.07 11.23
N VAL A 473 -8.45 12.07 11.56
CA VAL A 473 -8.34 13.32 10.81
C VAL A 473 -6.98 13.38 10.13
N VAL A 474 -6.98 13.42 8.79
CA VAL A 474 -5.76 13.50 7.98
C VAL A 474 -5.64 14.90 7.39
N CYS A 475 -4.52 15.58 7.67
CA CYS A 475 -4.27 16.94 7.19
C CYS A 475 -3.21 16.96 6.08
N GLN A 476 -3.27 17.97 5.21
CA GLN A 476 -2.36 18.11 4.07
C GLN A 476 -0.89 18.29 4.51
N ASN A 477 -0.65 18.91 5.66
CA ASN A 477 0.69 19.16 6.17
C ASN A 477 0.74 19.14 7.71
N THR A 478 1.96 19.05 8.24
CA THR A 478 2.20 18.97 9.69
C THR A 478 1.77 20.23 10.44
N ALA A 479 1.85 21.40 9.81
CA ALA A 479 1.46 22.67 10.39
C ALA A 479 -0.05 22.75 10.66
N ILE A 480 -0.87 22.35 9.67
CA ILE A 480 -2.33 22.21 9.80
C ILE A 480 -2.66 21.13 10.83
N SER A 481 -1.97 19.99 10.77
CA SER A 481 -2.23 18.88 11.70
C SER A 481 -2.03 19.28 13.17
N LYS A 482 -1.03 20.15 13.44
CA LYS A 482 -0.78 20.68 14.78
C LYS A 482 -1.96 21.55 15.25
N LEU A 483 -2.42 22.50 14.43
CA LEU A 483 -3.54 23.37 14.79
C LEU A 483 -4.84 22.59 15.01
N VAL A 484 -5.13 21.62 14.13
CA VAL A 484 -6.30 20.74 14.28
C VAL A 484 -6.18 19.87 15.52
N PHE A 485 -4.99 19.32 15.80
CA PHE A 485 -4.73 18.56 17.03
C PHE A 485 -4.96 19.42 18.27
N GLU A 486 -4.39 20.63 18.34
CA GLU A 486 -4.56 21.55 19.46
C GLU A 486 -6.01 21.98 19.63
N TRP A 487 -6.76 22.14 18.53
CA TRP A 487 -8.19 22.45 18.59
C TRP A 487 -9.04 21.28 19.13
N ILE A 488 -8.69 20.03 18.80
CA ILE A 488 -9.41 18.83 19.27
C ILE A 488 -9.00 18.46 20.71
N ALA A 489 -7.70 18.39 20.98
CA ALA A 489 -7.13 17.89 22.23
C ALA A 489 -6.96 18.98 23.31
N GLY A 490 -7.10 20.25 22.94
CA GLY A 490 -6.73 21.38 23.80
C GLY A 490 -5.22 21.71 23.71
N PHE A 491 -4.85 22.87 24.23
CA PHE A 491 -3.48 23.36 24.27
C PHE A 491 -3.22 24.21 25.52
N GLU A 492 -1.96 24.26 25.96
CA GLU A 492 -1.48 25.20 26.97
C GLU A 492 -0.34 26.03 26.33
N ARG A 493 -0.47 27.36 26.33
CA ARG A 493 0.63 28.27 25.99
C ARG A 493 1.21 28.81 27.29
N GLY A 494 2.51 28.57 27.51
CA GLY A 494 3.26 29.37 28.49
C GLY A 494 3.26 30.81 27.99
N ASP A 495 3.04 31.75 28.90
CA ASP A 495 3.03 33.22 28.70
C ASP A 495 1.64 33.88 28.52
N ALA A 496 0.53 33.15 28.71
CA ALA A 496 -0.79 33.79 28.84
C ALA A 496 -1.05 34.18 30.32
N GLU A 497 -1.14 35.48 30.61
CA GLU A 497 -1.84 35.97 31.80
C GLU A 497 -3.25 35.36 31.79
N ASP A 498 -3.66 34.71 32.88
CA ASP A 498 -4.94 34.02 33.13
C ASP A 498 -5.98 34.13 31.99
N GLY A 499 -6.00 33.22 31.01
CA GLY A 499 -7.04 33.32 29.98
C GLY A 499 -7.18 32.25 28.90
N GLU A 500 -6.11 31.74 28.28
CA GLU A 500 -6.27 30.79 27.16
C GLU A 500 -5.95 29.34 27.56
N ARG A 501 -6.79 28.78 28.43
CA ARG A 501 -6.98 27.33 28.55
C ARG A 501 -8.19 26.92 27.72
N ALA A 502 -7.97 26.41 26.52
CA ALA A 502 -9.03 25.76 25.77
C ALA A 502 -9.22 24.34 26.33
N ALA A 503 -10.17 24.18 27.26
CA ALA A 503 -10.56 22.87 27.77
C ALA A 503 -11.06 21.96 26.64
N PHE A 504 -10.85 20.66 26.83
CA PHE A 504 -11.26 19.57 25.93
C PHE A 504 -12.71 19.74 25.43
N ARG A 505 -12.90 20.07 24.15
CA ARG A 505 -14.23 20.28 23.54
C ARG A 505 -15.03 18.98 23.30
N TRP A 506 -14.37 17.83 23.34
CA TRP A 506 -14.93 16.54 22.91
C TRP A 506 -15.16 15.54 24.05
N THR A 507 -15.19 16.00 25.30
CA THR A 507 -15.56 15.17 26.45
C THR A 507 -16.66 15.85 27.24
N SER A 508 -17.91 15.45 27.01
CA SER A 508 -18.89 15.53 28.09
C SER A 508 -18.62 14.34 29.01
N ARG A 509 -18.31 14.63 30.28
CA ARG A 509 -18.01 13.70 31.42
C ARG A 509 -16.52 13.40 31.71
N THR A 510 -16.02 14.18 32.69
CA THR A 510 -15.12 13.80 33.79
C THR A 510 -13.72 13.26 33.46
N VAL A 511 -12.71 14.15 33.48
CA VAL A 511 -11.30 13.75 33.57
C VAL A 511 -10.57 14.62 34.60
N SER A 512 -10.66 14.23 35.87
CA SER A 512 -9.76 14.70 36.93
C SER A 512 -8.57 13.74 37.16
N GLN A 513 -8.38 12.72 36.31
CA GLN A 513 -7.45 11.61 36.59
C GLN A 513 -6.35 11.34 35.54
N LEU A 514 -6.11 12.19 34.55
CA LEU A 514 -4.96 12.06 33.64
C LEU A 514 -3.64 12.61 34.24
N ARG A 515 -3.35 12.32 35.52
CA ARG A 515 -1.98 12.43 36.04
C ARG A 515 -1.27 11.09 35.82
N ARG A 516 -0.20 11.08 35.03
CA ARG A 516 0.73 9.93 34.94
C ARG A 516 1.28 9.61 36.34
N PRO A 517 1.17 8.37 36.85
CA PRO A 517 2.02 7.93 37.94
C PRO A 517 3.43 7.73 37.40
N ARG A 518 4.42 8.37 38.03
CA ARG A 518 5.85 8.07 37.84
C ARG A 518 6.19 6.82 38.65
N THR A 519 5.90 5.62 38.14
CA THR A 519 6.52 4.35 38.54
C THR A 519 6.00 3.19 37.66
N PRO A 520 6.84 2.23 37.22
CA PRO A 520 6.37 0.97 36.64
C PRO A 520 5.93 0.04 37.81
N PRO A 521 4.90 -0.84 37.70
CA PRO A 521 5.13 -2.17 37.12
C PRO A 521 3.85 -2.97 36.66
N SER A 522 4.10 -4.17 36.14
CA SER A 522 3.34 -5.44 36.19
C SER A 522 1.82 -5.49 36.51
N ALA A 523 1.16 -6.40 35.78
CA ALA A 523 -0.20 -6.95 35.94
C ALA A 523 -1.33 -6.19 35.21
N ALA A 524 -2.12 -6.96 34.45
CA ALA A 524 -3.21 -6.50 33.62
C ALA A 524 -4.44 -6.07 34.45
N PRO A 525 -5.16 -5.01 34.07
CA PRO A 525 -6.48 -4.72 34.62
C PRO A 525 -7.63 -5.17 33.70
N ASP A 526 -8.74 -5.49 34.35
CA ASP A 526 -10.01 -6.01 33.84
C ASP A 526 -10.72 -5.15 32.78
N ALA A 527 -11.59 -5.81 32.01
CA ALA A 527 -12.23 -5.34 30.78
C ALA A 527 -13.37 -4.30 30.92
N ALA A 528 -13.55 -3.64 32.08
CA ALA A 528 -14.74 -2.81 32.34
C ALA A 528 -14.58 -1.29 32.13
N ASP A 529 -13.36 -0.73 32.04
CA ASP A 529 -13.15 0.74 32.00
C ASP A 529 -12.43 1.24 30.73
N ARG A 530 -13.03 1.04 29.55
CA ARG A 530 -12.55 1.68 28.31
C ARG A 530 -13.43 2.86 27.91
N LEU A 531 -13.08 4.05 28.41
CA LEU A 531 -13.60 5.34 27.96
C LEU A 531 -13.21 5.61 26.47
N PRO A 532 -13.95 6.46 25.74
CA PRO A 532 -13.70 6.75 24.33
C PRO A 532 -12.33 7.44 24.14
N THR A 533 -11.31 6.67 23.75
CA THR A 533 -10.02 7.23 23.32
C THR A 533 -10.07 7.58 21.83
N ALA A 534 -10.20 8.87 21.50
CA ALA A 534 -9.78 9.38 20.20
C ALA A 534 -8.25 9.25 20.09
N ARG A 535 -7.76 8.27 19.32
CA ARG A 535 -6.33 8.14 19.05
C ARG A 535 -5.94 9.08 17.91
N ILE A 536 -5.45 10.26 18.25
CA ILE A 536 -4.83 11.16 17.29
C ILE A 536 -3.34 10.82 17.22
N TRP A 537 -2.89 10.29 16.08
CA TRP A 537 -1.48 9.94 15.88
C TRP A 537 -0.65 11.22 15.68
N ARG A 538 0.37 11.41 16.54
CA ARG A 538 1.37 12.45 16.42
C ARG A 538 2.49 11.95 15.50
N CYS A 539 2.79 12.67 14.42
CA CYS A 539 4.03 12.44 13.67
C CYS A 539 5.18 13.05 14.49
N PRO A 540 6.22 12.29 14.92
CA PRO A 540 7.33 12.85 15.67
C PRO A 540 8.09 13.84 14.79
N GLY A 541 8.17 15.09 15.23
CA GLY A 541 8.94 16.11 14.55
C GLY A 541 10.44 15.82 14.69
N GLN A 542 11.05 15.35 13.60
CA GLN A 542 12.40 15.69 13.15
C GLN A 542 12.49 15.26 11.68
N GLY A 543 13.08 16.13 10.85
CA GLY A 543 12.80 16.26 9.42
C GLY A 543 12.78 14.93 8.65
N LEU A 544 11.62 14.60 8.08
CA LEU A 544 11.41 13.59 7.07
C LEU A 544 10.17 14.00 6.26
N SER A 545 10.34 13.98 4.94
CA SER A 545 9.37 14.37 3.92
C SER A 545 8.07 13.58 4.00
N ARG A 546 7.02 14.20 3.48
CA ARG A 546 5.63 13.76 3.56
C ARG A 546 5.45 12.38 2.90
N SER A 547 5.10 11.37 3.67
CA SER A 547 4.33 10.22 3.18
C SER A 547 3.38 9.70 4.25
N CYS A 548 2.19 10.28 4.29
CA CYS A 548 1.03 9.73 5.00
C CYS A 548 -0.21 10.02 4.17
N ARG A 549 -0.67 9.03 3.39
CA ARG A 549 -2.03 8.91 2.86
C ARG A 549 -2.42 7.42 2.85
N PRO A 550 -3.73 7.14 2.89
CA PRO A 550 -4.42 6.30 3.89
C PRO A 550 -4.13 4.80 3.86
#